data_AF-F3FQ82-F1
#
_entry.id   AF-F3FQ82-F1
#
_cell.length_a   1.000
_cell.length_b   1.000
_cell.length_c   1.000
_cell.angle_alpha   90.00
_cell.angle_beta   90.00
_cell.angle_gamma   90.00
#
_symmetry.space_group_name_H-M   'P 1'
#
loop_
_entity.id
_entity.type
_entity.pdbx_description
1 polymer ?
#
loop_
_entity_poly.entity_id
_entity_poly.type
_entity_poly.pdbx_seq_one_letter_code
_entity_poly.pdbx_strand_id
1 'polypeptide(L)'
;MSTSTALGGEAVQPAFLSKERIIAKPGFNRWLVPPAALAIHLCIGMAYGFSVFWLPLSKAIGVTAPVACTPDMGFFAQMFASTCDWQISMLGWIYTLFFIFLGCSAAIWGGWLEHAGPRKAGVVSALCWCGGLLISALGIYTHQIWLMWLGSGVIGGVCFGFW
;
A
#
# COMPACT_ATOMS: atom_id res chain seq x y z
N MET A 1 14.19 -61.36 3.33
CA MET A 1 15.00 -60.33 4.02
C MET A 1 15.17 -59.16 3.06
N SER A 2 14.37 -58.11 3.23
CA SER A 2 14.63 -56.80 2.63
C SER A 2 14.37 -55.77 3.71
N THR A 3 15.45 -55.43 4.41
CA THR A 3 15.50 -54.39 5.43
C THR A 3 15.50 -53.05 4.71
N SER A 4 14.37 -52.34 4.72
CA SER A 4 14.33 -50.95 4.26
C SER A 4 14.58 -50.03 5.45
N THR A 5 15.78 -49.46 5.42
CA THR A 5 16.35 -48.48 6.35
C THR A 5 15.40 -47.30 6.61
N ALA A 6 15.11 -47.05 7.89
CA ALA A 6 14.46 -45.83 8.35
C ALA A 6 15.42 -44.64 8.15
N LEU A 7 15.19 -43.84 7.11
CA LEU A 7 15.76 -42.50 7.01
C LEU A 7 14.94 -41.58 7.91
N GLY A 8 15.53 -41.18 9.03
CA GLY A 8 15.00 -40.17 9.92
C GLY A 8 14.78 -38.86 9.16
N GLY A 9 13.53 -38.61 8.79
CA GLY A 9 13.10 -37.30 8.31
C GLY A 9 13.03 -36.36 9.50
N GLU A 10 14.04 -35.51 9.64
CA GLU A 10 13.95 -34.31 10.47
C GLU A 10 12.69 -33.56 10.03
N ALA A 11 11.70 -33.44 10.94
CA ALA A 11 10.45 -32.77 10.63
C ALA A 11 10.75 -31.31 10.26
N VAL A 12 10.76 -31.01 8.96
CA VAL A 12 11.03 -29.66 8.44
C VAL A 12 10.03 -28.73 9.10
N GLN A 13 10.52 -27.90 10.02
CA GLN A 13 9.67 -26.94 10.71
C GLN A 13 9.08 -25.99 9.66
N PRO A 14 7.75 -25.82 9.61
CA PRO A 14 7.11 -24.97 8.61
C PRO A 14 7.68 -23.55 8.68
N ALA A 15 8.06 -22.95 7.55
CA ALA A 15 8.74 -21.64 7.51
C ALA A 15 7.96 -20.54 8.27
N PHE A 16 8.64 -19.49 8.75
CA PHE A 16 8.01 -18.48 9.63
C PHE A 16 6.74 -17.85 9.04
N LEU A 17 6.72 -17.65 7.71
CA LEU A 17 5.57 -17.09 6.97
C LEU A 17 4.68 -18.16 6.34
N SER A 18 4.85 -19.46 6.62
CA SER A 18 4.06 -20.50 5.98
C SER A 18 2.62 -20.54 6.50
N LYS A 19 1.71 -21.02 5.64
CA LYS A 19 0.29 -21.17 5.94
C LYS A 19 0.06 -22.16 7.10
N GLU A 20 0.89 -23.20 7.23
CA GLU A 20 0.72 -24.19 8.31
C GLU A 20 0.87 -23.58 9.71
N ARG A 21 1.62 -22.48 9.84
CA ARG A 21 1.86 -21.79 11.12
C ARG A 21 0.71 -20.84 11.52
N ILE A 22 -0.36 -20.77 10.73
CA ILE A 22 -1.55 -19.93 10.94
C ILE A 22 -2.71 -20.74 11.53
N ILE A 23 -2.64 -22.07 11.47
CA ILE A 23 -3.65 -22.95 12.04
C ILE A 23 -3.62 -22.83 13.57
N ALA A 24 -4.74 -22.42 14.16
CA ALA A 24 -4.86 -22.22 15.59
C ALA A 24 -4.59 -23.53 16.35
N LYS A 25 -3.54 -23.53 17.18
CA LYS A 25 -3.23 -24.66 18.06
C LYS A 25 -4.28 -24.78 19.18
N PRO A 26 -4.47 -25.98 19.75
CA PRO A 26 -5.29 -26.14 20.96
C PRO A 26 -4.82 -25.16 22.05
N GLY A 27 -5.74 -24.37 22.61
CA GLY A 27 -5.43 -23.31 23.59
C GLY A 27 -5.25 -21.90 23.01
N PHE A 28 -5.47 -21.68 21.70
CA PHE A 28 -5.41 -20.34 21.11
C PHE A 28 -6.53 -19.42 21.63
N ASN A 29 -6.15 -18.21 22.05
CA ASN A 29 -7.10 -17.20 22.50
C ASN A 29 -7.74 -16.46 21.30
N ARG A 30 -9.01 -16.77 21.02
CA ARG A 30 -9.82 -16.13 19.97
C ARG A 30 -9.94 -14.60 20.08
N TRP A 31 -9.73 -14.04 21.28
CA TRP A 31 -9.78 -12.59 21.51
C TRP A 31 -8.59 -11.82 20.92
N LEU A 32 -7.60 -12.53 20.36
CA LEU A 32 -6.52 -11.91 19.60
C LEU A 32 -6.91 -11.57 18.15
N VAL A 33 -8.00 -12.14 17.63
CA VAL A 33 -8.48 -11.88 16.27
C VAL A 33 -9.03 -10.45 16.09
N PRO A 34 -9.87 -9.90 16.99
CA PRO A 34 -10.39 -8.55 16.83
C PRO A 34 -9.31 -7.44 16.83
N PRO A 35 -8.30 -7.44 17.73
CA PRO A 35 -7.22 -6.46 17.67
C PRO A 35 -6.41 -6.54 16.37
N ALA A 36 -6.17 -7.75 15.86
CA ALA A 36 -5.50 -7.93 14.58
C ALA A 36 -6.32 -7.32 13.44
N ALA A 37 -7.62 -7.64 13.35
CA ALA A 37 -8.52 -7.06 12.36
C ALA A 37 -8.59 -5.53 12.43
N LEU A 38 -8.65 -4.97 13.65
CA LEU A 38 -8.68 -3.52 13.87
C LEU A 38 -7.40 -2.85 13.36
N ALA A 39 -6.23 -3.43 13.65
CA ALA A 39 -4.94 -2.89 13.21
C ALA A 39 -4.89 -2.74 11.69
N ILE A 40 -5.44 -3.72 10.95
CA ILE A 40 -5.47 -3.66 9.49
C ILE A 40 -6.45 -2.60 8.99
N HIS A 41 -7.65 -2.51 9.58
CA HIS A 41 -8.62 -1.49 9.20
C HIS A 41 -8.10 -0.07 9.45
N LEU A 42 -7.36 0.14 10.54
CA LEU A 42 -6.68 1.41 10.84
C LEU A 42 -5.67 1.77 9.75
N CYS A 43 -4.90 0.80 9.23
CA CYS A 43 -3.97 1.05 8.13
C CYS A 43 -4.69 1.49 6.84
N ILE A 44 -5.83 0.90 6.51
CA ILE A 44 -6.65 1.30 5.35
C ILE A 44 -7.19 2.72 5.53
N GLY A 45 -7.62 3.06 6.75
CA GLY A 45 -8.10 4.40 7.12
C GLY A 45 -7.08 5.51 6.83
N MET A 46 -5.78 5.20 6.87
CA MET A 46 -4.72 6.16 6.57
C MET A 46 -4.78 6.70 5.13
N ALA A 47 -5.26 5.90 4.17
CA ALA A 47 -5.43 6.37 2.79
C ALA A 47 -6.39 7.56 2.73
N TYR A 48 -7.52 7.50 3.43
CA TYR A 48 -8.47 8.62 3.53
C TYR A 48 -7.90 9.83 4.28
N GLY A 49 -6.95 9.60 5.19
CA GLY A 49 -6.23 10.63 5.91
C GLY A 49 -5.41 11.57 5.01
N PHE A 50 -5.07 11.15 3.78
CA PHE A 50 -4.34 12.01 2.83
C PHE A 50 -5.11 13.27 2.42
N SER A 51 -6.43 13.23 2.49
CA SER A 51 -7.30 14.35 2.11
C SER A 51 -7.09 15.57 2.98
N VAL A 52 -6.72 15.37 4.26
CA VAL A 52 -6.41 16.46 5.19
C VAL A 52 -5.19 17.25 4.71
N PHE A 53 -4.27 16.59 4.00
CA PHE A 53 -3.08 17.23 3.49
C PHE A 53 -3.30 17.98 2.17
N TRP A 54 -4.47 17.92 1.55
CA TRP A 54 -4.69 18.58 0.25
C TRP A 54 -4.62 20.10 0.32
N LEU A 55 -5.22 20.70 1.35
CA LEU A 55 -5.15 22.14 1.58
C LEU A 55 -3.72 22.65 1.84
N PRO A 56 -2.91 22.02 2.71
CA PRO A 56 -1.52 22.43 2.86
C PRO A 56 -0.68 22.11 1.62
N LEU A 57 -0.92 21.01 0.90
CA LEU A 57 -0.20 20.72 -0.35
C LEU A 57 -0.53 21.71 -1.47
N SER A 58 -1.76 22.20 -1.55
CA SER A 58 -2.13 23.21 -2.53
C SER A 58 -1.53 24.59 -2.23
N LYS A 59 -0.82 24.74 -1.11
CA LYS A 59 -0.16 25.99 -0.69
C LYS A 59 1.31 25.76 -0.31
N ALA A 60 1.90 24.65 -0.76
CA ALA A 60 3.22 24.23 -0.32
C ALA A 60 4.32 25.21 -0.77
N ILE A 61 4.19 25.84 -1.94
CA ILE A 61 5.11 26.86 -2.47
C ILE A 61 4.71 28.25 -1.98
N GLY A 62 3.41 28.58 -2.07
CA GLY A 62 2.93 29.92 -1.79
C GLY A 62 2.76 30.28 -0.31
N VAL A 63 2.73 29.29 0.60
CA VAL A 63 2.59 29.35 2.07
C VAL A 63 1.35 30.10 2.58
N THR A 64 1.12 31.33 2.13
CA THR A 64 -0.03 32.19 2.45
C THR A 64 -1.14 32.10 1.40
N ALA A 65 -0.80 31.98 0.11
CA ALA A 65 -1.77 31.84 -0.99
C ALA A 65 -1.23 30.90 -2.09
N PRO A 66 -2.08 30.06 -2.71
CA PRO A 66 -1.63 29.13 -3.76
C PRO A 66 -1.03 29.86 -4.96
N VAL A 67 0.20 29.49 -5.35
CA VAL A 67 0.85 30.01 -6.56
C VAL A 67 0.28 29.27 -7.77
N ALA A 68 -0.58 29.93 -8.54
CA ALA A 68 -1.15 29.34 -9.75
C ALA A 68 -0.08 29.12 -10.82
N CYS A 69 -0.12 27.94 -11.46
CA CYS A 69 0.65 27.65 -12.66
C CYS A 69 0.19 28.56 -13.82
N THR A 70 1.10 28.93 -14.74
CA THR A 70 0.76 29.69 -15.94
C THR A 70 -0.33 28.98 -16.76
N PRO A 71 -1.35 29.70 -17.27
CA PRO A 71 -2.50 29.11 -17.96
C PRO A 71 -2.14 28.33 -19.24
N ASP A 72 -0.97 28.59 -19.83
CA ASP A 72 -0.47 27.90 -21.02
C ASP A 72 0.19 26.55 -20.74
N MET A 73 0.37 26.16 -19.47
CA MET A 73 0.95 24.86 -19.13
C MET A 73 -0.07 23.74 -19.33
N GLY A 74 0.20 22.86 -20.29
CA GLY A 74 -0.59 21.64 -20.52
C GLY A 74 -0.60 20.68 -19.32
N PHE A 75 -1.59 19.79 -19.26
CA PHE A 75 -1.77 18.80 -18.18
C PHE A 75 -0.49 18.02 -17.85
N PHE A 76 0.23 17.56 -18.87
CA PHE A 76 1.49 16.83 -18.70
C PHE A 76 2.61 17.71 -18.16
N ALA A 77 2.68 18.99 -18.54
CA ALA A 77 3.67 19.91 -17.99
C ALA A 77 3.42 20.19 -16.50
N GLN A 78 2.15 20.31 -16.10
CA GLN A 78 1.78 20.52 -14.69
C GLN A 78 2.16 19.34 -13.79
N MET A 79 2.20 18.11 -14.33
CA MET A 79 2.61 16.93 -13.56
C MET A 79 4.09 16.94 -13.15
N PHE A 80 4.95 17.61 -13.94
CA PHE A 80 6.38 17.72 -13.70
C PHE A 80 6.80 19.12 -13.23
N ALA A 81 5.85 20.05 -13.08
CA ALA A 81 6.13 21.40 -12.65
C ALA A 81 6.47 21.43 -11.15
N SER A 82 7.63 22.00 -10.83
CA SER A 82 8.10 22.22 -9.45
C SER A 82 7.95 23.67 -8.98
N THR A 83 7.53 24.57 -9.85
CA THR A 83 7.53 26.03 -9.62
C THR A 83 6.16 26.60 -9.26
N CYS A 84 5.11 25.79 -9.26
CA CYS A 84 3.74 26.21 -8.95
C CYS A 84 3.02 25.20 -8.06
N ASP A 85 1.99 25.65 -7.36
CA ASP A 85 1.19 24.83 -6.46
C ASP A 85 0.18 23.98 -7.23
N TRP A 86 -0.03 22.75 -6.76
CA TRP A 86 -0.99 21.84 -7.39
C TRP A 86 -2.43 22.19 -7.05
N GLN A 87 -3.28 22.07 -8.06
CA GLN A 87 -4.73 22.14 -7.89
C GLN A 87 -5.23 20.94 -7.07
N ILE A 88 -6.23 21.18 -6.21
CA ILE A 88 -6.87 20.12 -5.40
C ILE A 88 -7.45 19.00 -6.26
N SER A 89 -7.93 19.32 -7.48
CA SER A 89 -8.41 18.33 -8.45
C SER A 89 -7.34 17.32 -8.86
N MET A 90 -6.07 17.76 -8.98
CA MET A 90 -4.94 16.89 -9.31
C MET A 90 -4.54 15.99 -8.13
N LEU A 91 -4.70 16.48 -6.90
CA LEU A 91 -4.50 15.68 -5.69
C LEU A 91 -5.59 14.62 -5.54
N GLY A 92 -6.83 14.93 -5.96
CA GLY A 92 -7.96 13.99 -5.96
C GLY A 92 -7.75 12.75 -6.83
N TRP A 93 -6.99 12.86 -7.93
CA TRP A 93 -6.66 11.72 -8.80
C TRP A 93 -5.91 10.60 -8.08
N ILE A 94 -5.21 10.89 -6.97
CA ILE A 94 -4.56 9.88 -6.14
C ILE A 94 -5.57 8.84 -5.65
N TYR A 95 -6.76 9.28 -5.19
CA TYR A 95 -7.81 8.37 -4.72
C TYR A 95 -8.43 7.56 -5.84
N THR A 96 -8.67 8.19 -7.00
CA THR A 96 -9.19 7.48 -8.16
C THR A 96 -8.25 6.36 -8.58
N LEU A 97 -6.95 6.65 -8.71
CA LEU A 97 -5.95 5.64 -9.03
C LEU A 97 -5.89 4.57 -7.93
N PHE A 98 -5.87 4.97 -6.66
CA PHE A 98 -5.84 4.05 -5.53
C PHE A 98 -6.96 3.01 -5.58
N PHE A 99 -8.22 3.41 -5.74
CA PHE A 99 -9.36 2.47 -5.77
C PHE A 99 -9.40 1.61 -7.04
N ILE A 100 -8.98 2.15 -8.19
CA ILE A 100 -8.90 1.38 -9.43
C ILE A 100 -7.87 0.26 -9.27
N PHE A 101 -6.65 0.61 -8.84
CA PHE A 101 -5.59 -0.38 -8.66
C PHE A 101 -5.88 -1.35 -7.52
N LEU A 102 -6.54 -0.91 -6.45
CA LEU A 102 -7.04 -1.78 -5.39
C LEU A 102 -8.01 -2.83 -5.93
N GLY A 103 -9.02 -2.40 -6.71
CA GLY A 103 -10.00 -3.31 -7.30
C GLY A 103 -9.37 -4.30 -8.29
N CYS A 104 -8.50 -3.82 -9.17
CA CYS A 104 -7.81 -4.66 -10.15
C CYS A 104 -6.87 -5.67 -9.49
N SER A 105 -6.09 -5.24 -8.49
CA SER A 105 -5.16 -6.13 -7.80
C SER A 105 -5.89 -7.18 -6.97
N ALA A 106 -6.96 -6.82 -6.25
CA ALA A 106 -7.78 -7.79 -5.53
C ALA A 106 -8.38 -8.86 -6.46
N ALA A 107 -8.84 -8.47 -7.65
CA ALA A 107 -9.39 -9.40 -8.63
C ALA A 107 -8.34 -10.39 -9.19
N ILE A 108 -7.12 -9.93 -9.43
CA ILE A 108 -6.05 -10.76 -10.02
C ILE A 108 -5.40 -11.64 -8.95
N TRP A 109 -5.19 -11.10 -7.75
CA TRP A 109 -4.35 -11.71 -6.73
C TRP A 109 -5.10 -12.50 -5.65
N GLY A 110 -6.43 -12.50 -5.67
CA GLY A 110 -7.25 -13.30 -4.75
C GLY A 110 -6.93 -14.79 -4.78
N GLY A 111 -6.68 -15.37 -5.97
CA GLY A 111 -6.29 -16.78 -6.08
C GLY A 111 -4.90 -17.10 -5.53
N TRP A 112 -3.97 -16.14 -5.53
CA TRP A 112 -2.65 -16.32 -4.94
C TRP A 112 -2.69 -16.21 -3.41
N LEU A 113 -3.54 -15.33 -2.87
CA LEU A 113 -3.74 -15.14 -1.43
C LEU A 113 -4.10 -16.48 -0.74
N GLU A 114 -5.02 -17.23 -1.34
CA GLU A 114 -5.49 -18.52 -0.84
C GLU A 114 -4.37 -19.57 -0.73
N HIS A 115 -3.41 -19.54 -1.66
CA HIS A 115 -2.28 -20.47 -1.69
C HIS A 115 -1.10 -20.01 -0.82
N ALA A 116 -0.74 -18.73 -0.87
CA ALA A 116 0.42 -18.18 -0.17
C ALA A 116 0.17 -18.01 1.35
N GLY A 117 -1.08 -17.73 1.73
CA GLY A 117 -1.52 -17.52 3.10
C GLY A 117 -1.38 -16.07 3.60
N PRO A 118 -2.22 -15.66 4.57
CA PRO A 118 -2.38 -14.25 4.95
C PRO A 118 -1.14 -13.60 5.58
N ARG A 119 -0.21 -14.39 6.15
CA ARG A 119 1.05 -13.84 6.72
C ARG A 119 2.03 -13.36 5.65
N LYS A 120 2.14 -14.05 4.50
CA LYS A 120 3.01 -13.61 3.40
C LYS A 120 2.43 -12.39 2.71
N ALA A 121 1.14 -12.44 2.42
CA ALA A 121 0.34 -11.35 1.91
C ALA A 121 0.53 -10.07 2.76
N GLY A 122 0.30 -10.17 4.06
CA GLY A 122 0.44 -9.02 4.96
C GLY A 122 1.84 -8.40 5.00
N VAL A 123 2.91 -9.20 4.93
CA VAL A 123 4.29 -8.67 4.89
C VAL A 123 4.58 -7.98 3.56
N VAL A 124 4.18 -8.57 2.43
CA VAL A 124 4.34 -7.96 1.10
C VAL A 124 3.59 -6.64 1.02
N SER A 125 2.33 -6.62 1.47
CA SER A 125 1.52 -5.40 1.54
C SER A 125 2.14 -4.34 2.43
N ALA A 126 2.65 -4.70 3.62
CA ALA A 126 3.28 -3.75 4.53
C ALA A 126 4.54 -3.11 3.92
N LEU A 127 5.41 -3.90 3.30
CA LEU A 127 6.61 -3.39 2.64
C LEU A 127 6.28 -2.50 1.45
N CYS A 128 5.34 -2.96 0.61
CA CYS A 128 4.86 -2.22 -0.54
C CYS A 128 4.20 -0.90 -0.12
N TRP A 129 3.36 -0.91 0.93
CA TRP A 129 2.68 0.28 1.45
C TRP A 129 3.67 1.29 1.98
N CYS A 130 4.60 0.86 2.86
CA CYS A 130 5.67 1.72 3.35
C CYS A 130 6.56 2.27 2.22
N GLY A 131 6.86 1.46 1.20
CA GLY A 131 7.58 1.90 0.01
C GLY A 131 6.82 2.96 -0.79
N GLY A 132 5.53 2.75 -1.02
CA GLY A 132 4.65 3.72 -1.68
C GLY A 132 4.58 5.05 -0.92
N LEU A 133 4.51 5.02 0.41
CA LEU A 133 4.56 6.20 1.27
C LEU A 133 5.88 6.96 1.15
N LEU A 134 7.01 6.26 1.12
CA LEU A 134 8.33 6.88 0.95
C LEU A 134 8.46 7.55 -0.42
N ILE A 135 7.96 6.91 -1.48
CA ILE A 135 7.94 7.48 -2.84
C ILE A 135 7.05 8.73 -2.88
N SER A 136 5.88 8.71 -2.25
CA SER A 136 5.01 9.89 -2.15
C SER A 136 5.66 11.01 -1.34
N ALA A 137 6.34 10.70 -0.24
CA ALA A 137 7.08 11.69 0.55
C ALA A 137 8.20 12.35 -0.29
N LEU A 138 8.91 11.57 -1.11
CA LEU A 138 9.88 12.09 -2.06
C LEU A 138 9.23 12.96 -3.15
N GLY A 139 8.05 12.60 -3.64
CA GLY A 139 7.27 13.41 -4.58
C GLY A 139 6.88 14.78 -4.00
N ILE A 140 6.50 14.82 -2.73
CA ILE A 140 6.23 16.08 -2.02
C ILE A 140 7.51 16.89 -1.89
N TYR A 141 8.61 16.26 -1.45
CA TYR A 141 9.90 16.93 -1.26
C TYR A 141 10.46 17.52 -2.56
N THR A 142 10.30 16.82 -3.68
CA THR A 142 10.78 17.25 -5.00
C THR A 142 9.79 18.16 -5.74
N HIS A 143 8.62 18.44 -5.15
CA HIS A 143 7.51 19.10 -5.83
C HIS A 143 7.19 18.44 -7.18
N GLN A 144 7.00 17.12 -7.17
CA GLN A 144 6.58 16.32 -8.33
C GLN A 144 5.33 15.49 -8.01
N ILE A 145 4.18 15.84 -8.61
CA ILE A 145 2.91 15.16 -8.30
C ILE A 145 2.83 13.74 -8.89
N TRP A 146 3.51 13.48 -10.00
CA TRP A 146 3.52 12.15 -10.62
C TRP A 146 4.10 11.08 -9.69
N LEU A 147 5.10 11.44 -8.86
CA LEU A 147 5.68 10.56 -7.85
C LEU A 147 4.65 10.23 -6.76
N MET A 148 3.80 11.17 -6.39
CA MET A 148 2.70 10.93 -5.45
C MET A 148 1.62 10.02 -6.07
N TRP A 149 1.29 10.21 -7.35
CA TRP A 149 0.35 9.35 -8.05
C TRP A 149 0.87 7.92 -8.17
N LEU A 150 2.17 7.76 -8.47
CA LEU A 150 2.83 6.46 -8.53
C LEU A 150 2.93 5.81 -7.15
N GLY A 151 3.40 6.54 -6.13
CA GLY A 151 3.62 6.02 -4.78
C GLY A 151 2.33 5.67 -4.06
N SER A 152 1.50 6.68 -3.76
CA SER A 152 0.26 6.48 -2.99
C SER A 152 -0.91 5.98 -3.84
N GLY A 153 -0.95 6.28 -5.14
CA GLY A 153 -2.03 5.83 -6.03
C GLY A 153 -1.80 4.41 -6.55
N VAL A 154 -0.79 4.23 -7.39
CA VAL A 154 -0.53 2.95 -8.08
C VAL A 154 0.04 1.90 -7.13
N ILE A 155 1.21 2.18 -6.54
CA ILE A 155 1.89 1.24 -5.65
C ILE A 155 0.98 0.99 -4.44
N GLY A 156 0.55 2.05 -3.74
CA GLY A 156 -0.37 1.95 -2.61
C GLY A 156 -1.63 1.12 -2.89
N GLY A 157 -2.29 1.34 -4.04
CA GLY A 157 -3.47 0.58 -4.44
C GLY A 157 -3.17 -0.90 -4.71
N VAL A 158 -2.07 -1.20 -5.41
CA VAL A 158 -1.63 -2.58 -5.66
C VAL A 158 -1.26 -3.30 -4.36
N CYS A 159 -0.64 -2.62 -3.39
CA CYS A 159 -0.23 -3.22 -2.12
C CYS A 159 -1.42 -3.80 -1.33
N PHE A 160 -2.56 -3.11 -1.34
CA PHE A 160 -3.75 -3.54 -0.61
C PHE A 160 -4.55 -4.63 -1.32
N GLY A 161 -4.39 -4.84 -2.62
CA GLY A 161 -5.04 -5.99 -3.28
C GLY A 161 -4.29 -7.31 -3.14
N PHE A 162 -3.06 -7.30 -2.61
CA PHE A 162 -2.43 -8.51 -2.07
C PHE A 162 -3.01 -8.93 -0.73
N TRP A 163 -3.83 -8.10 -0.09
CA TRP A 163 -4.28 -8.25 1.29
C TRP A 163 -5.67 -8.89 1.38
#